data_AF-A0A6S6ZDX4-F1
#
_entry.id   AF-A0A6S6ZDX4-F1
#
_cell.length_a   1.000
_cell.length_b   1.000
_cell.length_c   1.000
_cell.angle_alpha   90.00
_cell.angle_beta   90.00
_cell.angle_gamma   90.00
#
_symmetry.space_group_name_H-M   'P 1'
#
loop_
_entity.id
_entity.type
_entity.pdbx_description
1 polymer ?
#
loop_
_entity_poly.entity_id
_entity_poly.type
_entity_poly.pdbx_seq_one_letter_code
_entity_poly.pdbx_strand_id
1 'polypeptide(L)'
;MIQNPPPRLGLLPSLIFSSRWLQLPLYLGLIVAQGVYVMLFLKELWHLLTHANSFGEMEIMLLVLGLIDVVMISNLLLMVIVGGYETFVSRLRLHNHPDQPEWLSHVNASVLKVKLAMAIIGISSIHLLRTFIEAGTIGTPNARFTEAGVMWQTIIHALFILSALGIALVDKLSTPAPHKH
;
A
#
# COMPACT_ATOMS: atom_id res chain seq x y z
N MET A 1 -30.21 42.71 12.79
CA MET A 1 -29.28 41.67 12.28
C MET A 1 -29.97 41.00 11.09
N ILE A 2 -29.53 41.27 9.86
CA ILE A 2 -30.10 40.64 8.65
C ILE A 2 -29.37 39.31 8.47
N GLN A 3 -30.07 38.19 8.69
CA GLN A 3 -29.55 36.87 8.37
C GLN A 3 -29.73 36.64 6.86
N ASN A 4 -28.63 36.64 6.11
CA ASN A 4 -28.65 36.21 4.71
C ASN A 4 -28.92 34.69 4.66
N PRO A 5 -29.84 34.19 3.81
CA PRO A 5 -30.06 32.76 3.65
C PRO A 5 -28.80 32.09 3.07
N PRO A 6 -28.50 30.82 3.45
CA PRO A 6 -27.33 30.13 2.93
C PRO A 6 -27.43 29.99 1.40
N PRO A 7 -26.33 30.18 0.66
CA PRO A 7 -26.34 30.07 -0.79
C PRO A 7 -26.76 28.65 -1.22
N ARG A 8 -27.74 28.54 -2.12
CA ARG A 8 -28.14 27.27 -2.73
C ARG A 8 -27.00 26.79 -3.62
N LEU A 9 -26.32 25.71 -3.24
CA LEU A 9 -25.28 25.08 -4.06
C LEU A 9 -25.88 24.67 -5.42
N GLY A 10 -25.23 25.08 -6.51
CA GLY A 10 -25.62 24.64 -7.85
C GLY A 10 -25.54 23.11 -8.01
N LEU A 11 -26.20 22.59 -9.04
CA LEU A 11 -26.28 21.14 -9.34
C LEU A 11 -24.89 20.49 -9.45
N LEU A 12 -23.92 21.16 -10.08
CA LEU A 12 -22.54 20.67 -10.25
C LEU A 12 -21.77 20.54 -8.91
N PRO A 13 -21.71 21.56 -8.03
CA PRO A 13 -21.17 21.42 -6.68
C PRO A 13 -21.80 20.29 -5.85
N SER A 14 -23.13 20.11 -5.92
CA SER A 14 -23.83 19.04 -5.20
C SER A 14 -23.43 17.65 -5.70
N LEU A 15 -23.24 17.49 -7.01
CA LEU A 15 -22.83 16.24 -7.63
C LEU A 15 -21.39 15.88 -7.24
N ILE A 16 -20.46 16.84 -7.32
CA ILE A 16 -19.07 16.67 -6.88
C ILE A 16 -19.01 16.29 -5.39
N PHE A 17 -19.82 16.93 -4.54
CA PHE A 17 -19.85 16.65 -3.11
C PHE A 17 -20.46 15.28 -2.78
N SER A 18 -21.50 14.87 -3.53
CA SER A 18 -22.14 13.57 -3.37
C SER A 18 -21.25 12.40 -3.82
N SER A 19 -20.30 12.63 -4.73
CA SER A 19 -19.38 11.59 -5.24
C SER A 19 -18.49 10.97 -4.15
N ARG A 20 -18.32 11.66 -3.00
CA ARG A 20 -17.58 11.14 -1.83
C ARG A 20 -18.24 9.91 -1.21
N TRP A 21 -19.57 9.80 -1.28
CA TRP A 21 -20.30 8.62 -0.81
C TRP A 21 -20.03 7.37 -1.64
N LEU A 22 -19.60 7.52 -2.90
CA LEU A 22 -19.21 6.38 -3.74
C LEU A 22 -17.92 5.71 -3.24
N GLN A 23 -17.08 6.42 -2.47
CA GLN A 23 -15.83 5.86 -1.96
C GLN A 23 -16.04 4.95 -0.75
N LEU A 24 -17.07 5.20 0.06
CA LEU A 24 -17.41 4.38 1.21
C LEU A 24 -17.62 2.88 0.86
N PRO A 25 -18.47 2.50 -0.13
CA PRO A 25 -18.62 1.10 -0.51
C PRO A 25 -17.34 0.49 -1.09
N LEU A 26 -16.48 1.29 -1.75
CA LEU A 26 -15.18 0.80 -2.21
C LEU A 26 -14.27 0.42 -1.04
N TYR A 27 -14.20 1.26 0.01
CA TYR A 27 -13.42 0.93 1.21
C TYR A 27 -14.00 -0.29 1.95
N LEU A 28 -15.32 -0.44 2.02
CA LEU A 28 -15.95 -1.66 2.55
C LEU A 28 -15.56 -2.90 1.74
N GLY A 29 -15.54 -2.80 0.40
CA GLY A 29 -15.06 -3.87 -0.48
C GLY A 29 -13.60 -4.24 -0.21
N LEU A 30 -12.72 -3.25 -0.01
CA LEU A 30 -11.32 -3.48 0.34
C LEU A 30 -11.14 -4.15 1.71
N ILE A 31 -12.00 -3.83 2.70
CA ILE A 31 -12.00 -4.51 4.01
C ILE A 31 -12.41 -5.99 3.85
N VAL A 32 -13.41 -6.28 3.02
CA VAL A 32 -13.80 -7.67 2.73
C VAL A 32 -12.66 -8.42 2.03
N ALA A 33 -12.01 -7.79 1.04
CA ALA A 33 -10.85 -8.36 0.37
C ALA A 33 -9.70 -8.65 1.36
N GLN A 34 -9.45 -7.74 2.30
CA GLN A 34 -8.50 -7.97 3.39
C GLN A 34 -8.86 -9.19 4.23
N GLY A 35 -10.16 -9.39 4.55
CA GLY A 35 -10.64 -10.58 5.23
C GLY A 35 -10.32 -11.88 4.48
N VAL A 36 -10.41 -11.87 3.14
CA VAL A 36 -10.01 -13.01 2.30
C VAL A 36 -8.51 -13.29 2.40
N TYR A 37 -7.67 -12.25 2.38
CA TYR A 37 -6.22 -12.40 2.58
C TYR A 37 -5.87 -12.98 3.96
N VAL A 38 -6.59 -12.57 5.02
CA VAL A 38 -6.41 -13.15 6.36
C VAL A 38 -6.74 -14.66 6.35
N MET A 39 -7.82 -15.07 5.68
CA MET A 39 -8.16 -16.49 5.56
C MET A 39 -7.08 -17.26 4.78
N LEU A 40 -6.55 -16.69 3.69
CA LEU A 40 -5.45 -17.29 2.93
C LEU A 40 -4.20 -17.45 3.79
N PHE A 41 -3.83 -16.42 4.54
CA PHE A 41 -2.70 -16.45 5.47
C PHE A 41 -2.84 -17.58 6.50
N LEU A 42 -4.01 -17.69 7.14
CA LEU A 42 -4.27 -18.73 8.13
C LEU A 42 -4.19 -20.13 7.51
N LYS A 43 -4.68 -20.30 6.27
CA LYS A 43 -4.60 -21.58 5.55
C LYS A 43 -3.15 -21.96 5.22
N GLU A 44 -2.36 -21.04 4.68
CA GLU A 44 -0.95 -21.27 4.35
C GLU A 44 -0.12 -21.54 5.62
N LEU A 45 -0.39 -20.79 6.70
CA LEU A 45 0.25 -21.00 8.00
C LEU A 45 -0.08 -22.38 8.58
N TRP A 46 -1.36 -22.77 8.54
CA TRP A 46 -1.79 -24.10 8.97
C TRP A 46 -1.11 -25.20 8.14
N HIS A 47 -1.01 -25.02 6.83
CA HIS A 47 -0.33 -25.95 5.94
C HIS A 47 1.15 -26.11 6.31
N LEU A 48 1.86 -24.99 6.52
CA LEU A 48 3.25 -24.97 6.97
C LEU A 48 3.41 -25.72 8.30
N LEU A 49 2.59 -25.41 9.31
CA LEU A 49 2.71 -26.01 10.64
C LEU A 49 2.44 -27.53 10.65
N THR A 50 1.47 -27.98 9.86
CA THR A 50 1.08 -29.40 9.83
C THR A 50 2.03 -30.28 9.03
N HIS A 51 2.73 -29.71 8.04
CA HIS A 51 3.61 -30.45 7.13
C HIS A 51 5.10 -30.06 7.28
N ALA A 52 5.46 -29.28 8.31
CA ALA A 52 6.82 -28.80 8.55
C ALA A 52 7.87 -29.93 8.62
N ASN A 53 7.50 -31.08 9.20
CA ASN A 53 8.42 -32.22 9.34
C ASN A 53 8.63 -33.01 8.04
N SER A 54 7.78 -32.79 7.03
CA SER A 54 7.87 -33.48 5.73
C SER A 54 8.45 -32.62 4.62
N PHE A 55 8.51 -31.30 4.78
CA PHE A 55 9.00 -30.39 3.76
C PHE A 55 10.53 -30.27 3.76
N GLY A 56 11.09 -30.10 2.56
CA GLY A 56 12.49 -29.72 2.40
C GLY A 56 12.72 -28.25 2.77
N GLU A 57 13.98 -27.88 3.05
CA GLU A 57 14.38 -26.51 3.41
C GLU A 57 13.90 -25.46 2.39
N MET A 58 14.03 -25.78 1.09
CA MET A 58 13.58 -24.90 0.01
C MET A 58 12.06 -24.67 0.03
N GLU A 59 11.26 -25.71 0.28
CA GLU A 59 9.80 -25.60 0.31
C GLU A 59 9.33 -24.77 1.50
N ILE A 60 9.93 -24.99 2.68
CA ILE A 60 9.66 -24.18 3.87
C ILE A 60 9.98 -22.71 3.59
N MET A 61 11.14 -22.42 2.99
CA MET A 61 11.52 -21.06 2.63
C MET A 61 10.52 -20.41 1.67
N LEU A 62 10.05 -21.13 0.63
CA LEU A 62 9.06 -20.61 -0.31
C LEU A 62 7.68 -20.36 0.31
N LEU A 63 7.24 -21.23 1.23
CA LEU A 63 6.00 -21.05 2.00
C LEU A 63 6.08 -19.81 2.91
N VAL A 64 7.18 -19.67 3.67
CA VAL A 64 7.43 -18.48 4.49
C VAL A 64 7.44 -17.22 3.63
N LEU A 65 8.09 -17.26 2.47
CA LEU A 65 8.13 -16.12 1.56
C LEU A 65 6.74 -15.76 1.00
N GLY A 66 5.87 -16.75 0.80
CA GLY A 66 4.46 -16.54 0.46
C GLY A 66 3.66 -15.89 1.60
N LEU A 67 3.88 -16.31 2.85
CA LEU A 67 3.25 -15.69 4.02
C LEU A 67 3.67 -14.22 4.18
N ILE A 68 4.95 -13.92 3.96
CA ILE A 68 5.46 -12.55 3.99
C ILE A 68 4.79 -11.68 2.92
N ASP A 69 4.60 -12.22 1.71
CA ASP A 69 3.97 -11.50 0.61
C ASP A 69 2.51 -11.09 0.93
N VAL A 70 1.72 -12.03 1.48
CA VAL A 70 0.35 -11.74 1.93
C VAL A 70 0.30 -10.62 2.97
N VAL A 71 1.21 -10.64 3.95
CA VAL A 71 1.29 -9.60 5.00
C VAL A 71 1.62 -8.24 4.40
N MET A 72 2.51 -8.21 3.43
CA MET A 72 2.96 -6.96 2.83
C MET A 72 1.89 -6.32 1.94
N ILE A 73 1.17 -7.12 1.14
CA ILE A 73 -0.02 -6.64 0.40
C ILE A 73 -1.07 -6.12 1.38
N SER A 74 -1.27 -6.83 2.50
CA SER A 74 -2.22 -6.44 3.55
C SER A 74 -1.88 -5.08 4.18
N ASN A 75 -0.59 -4.78 4.38
CA ASN A 75 -0.14 -3.50 4.91
C ASN A 75 -0.33 -2.35 3.90
N LEU A 76 -0.13 -2.60 2.61
CA LEU A 76 -0.42 -1.62 1.55
C LEU A 76 -1.93 -1.36 1.46
N LEU A 77 -2.76 -2.41 1.50
CA LEU A 77 -4.22 -2.27 1.50
C LEU A 77 -4.70 -1.43 2.67
N LEU A 78 -4.18 -1.66 3.88
CA LEU A 78 -4.50 -0.84 5.05
C LEU A 78 -4.16 0.64 4.81
N MET A 79 -2.98 0.91 4.24
CA MET A 79 -2.55 2.27 3.91
C MET A 79 -3.49 2.96 2.90
N VAL A 80 -3.98 2.22 1.90
CA VAL A 80 -4.95 2.71 0.92
C VAL A 80 -6.32 2.97 1.56
N ILE A 81 -6.81 2.05 2.39
CA ILE A 81 -8.09 2.19 3.10
C ILE A 81 -8.05 3.41 4.02
N VAL A 82 -7.07 3.47 4.92
CA VAL A 82 -6.97 4.54 5.92
C VAL A 82 -6.67 5.89 5.27
N GLY A 83 -5.66 5.95 4.39
CA GLY A 83 -5.30 7.20 3.71
C GLY A 83 -6.39 7.71 2.77
N GLY A 84 -7.08 6.81 2.08
CA GLY A 84 -8.23 7.14 1.24
C GLY A 84 -9.42 7.65 2.05
N TYR A 85 -9.78 6.93 3.12
CA TYR A 85 -10.84 7.33 4.03
C TYR A 85 -10.55 8.69 4.66
N GLU A 86 -9.34 8.92 5.16
CA GLU A 86 -8.92 10.20 5.74
C GLU A 86 -9.08 11.34 4.72
N THR A 87 -8.52 11.15 3.52
CA THR A 87 -8.47 12.19 2.48
C THR A 87 -9.85 12.54 1.95
N PHE A 88 -10.69 11.54 1.68
CA PHE A 88 -11.90 11.75 0.90
C PHE A 88 -13.20 11.57 1.66
N VAL A 89 -13.26 10.83 2.77
CA VAL A 89 -14.49 10.67 3.55
C VAL A 89 -14.44 11.50 4.84
N SER A 90 -13.32 11.45 5.56
CA SER A 90 -13.15 12.11 6.86
C SER A 90 -12.93 13.62 6.78
N ARG A 91 -12.35 14.17 5.69
CA ARG A 91 -12.17 15.63 5.52
C ARG A 91 -13.47 16.35 5.13
N LEU A 92 -14.46 16.28 6.01
CA LEU A 92 -15.63 17.15 6.04
C LEU A 92 -16.09 17.32 7.50
N ARG A 93 -15.76 18.49 8.07
CA ARG A 93 -16.15 19.04 9.39
C ARG A 93 -15.18 18.86 10.55
N LEU A 94 -14.11 19.65 10.56
CA LEU A 94 -13.49 20.12 11.81
C LEU A 94 -13.16 21.63 11.71
N HIS A 95 -14.16 22.42 11.35
CA HIS A 95 -14.20 23.82 11.77
C HIS A 95 -15.04 23.86 13.06
N ASN A 96 -14.40 24.16 14.21
CA ASN A 96 -14.95 24.32 15.57
C ASN A 96 -15.15 23.09 16.48
N HIS A 97 -14.14 22.24 16.72
CA HIS A 97 -14.11 21.46 17.97
C HIS A 97 -12.76 21.60 18.68
N PRO A 98 -12.72 21.93 19.98
CA PRO A 98 -11.50 22.13 20.77
C PRO A 98 -10.64 20.85 20.96
N ASP A 99 -11.17 19.68 20.60
CA ASP A 99 -10.48 18.39 20.67
C ASP A 99 -10.14 17.85 19.27
N GLN A 100 -9.31 18.59 18.52
CA GLN A 100 -8.68 18.04 17.32
C GLN A 100 -7.45 17.20 17.73
N PRO A 101 -7.39 15.92 17.37
CA PRO A 101 -6.18 15.13 17.62
C PRO A 101 -5.00 15.63 16.77
N GLU A 102 -3.84 15.80 17.39
CA GLU A 102 -2.64 16.41 16.78
C GLU A 102 -2.14 15.67 15.50
N TRP A 103 -2.50 14.39 15.34
CA TRP A 103 -2.10 13.54 14.20
C TRP A 103 -2.73 13.90 12.85
N LEU A 104 -3.86 14.63 12.80
CA LEU A 104 -4.56 15.00 11.56
C LEU A 104 -4.00 16.27 10.89
N SER A 105 -3.21 17.06 11.62
CA SER A 105 -2.55 18.27 11.09
C SER A 105 -1.21 17.97 10.41
N HIS A 106 -0.64 16.79 10.64
CA HIS A 106 0.73 16.41 10.25
C HIS A 106 0.81 15.20 9.32
N VAL A 107 -0.28 14.85 8.61
CA VAL A 107 -0.18 13.91 7.49
C VAL A 107 0.38 14.65 6.28
N ASN A 108 1.70 14.89 6.31
CA ASN A 108 2.43 15.50 5.20
C ASN A 108 2.31 14.56 3.99
N ALA A 109 1.79 15.08 2.88
CA ALA A 109 1.66 14.32 1.62
C ALA A 109 2.99 13.69 1.18
N SER A 110 4.12 14.28 1.54
CA SER A 110 5.45 13.70 1.33
C SER A 110 5.67 12.40 2.12
N VAL A 111 5.27 12.32 3.38
CA VAL A 111 5.40 11.12 4.21
C VAL A 111 4.54 9.98 3.66
N LEU A 112 3.35 10.28 3.16
CA LEU A 112 2.48 9.29 2.54
C LEU A 112 3.10 8.75 1.23
N LYS A 113 3.67 9.62 0.38
CA LYS A 113 4.34 9.22 -0.87
C LYS A 113 5.55 8.32 -0.59
N VAL A 114 6.38 8.68 0.39
CA VAL A 114 7.56 7.89 0.77
C VAL A 114 7.15 6.51 1.29
N LYS A 115 6.14 6.44 2.18
CA LYS A 115 5.64 5.16 2.70
C LYS A 115 5.08 4.24 1.60
N LEU A 116 4.36 4.79 0.62
CA LEU A 116 3.88 4.02 -0.53
C LEU A 116 5.04 3.49 -1.38
N ALA A 117 6.03 4.34 -1.68
CA ALA A 117 7.20 3.94 -2.47
C ALA A 117 7.99 2.82 -1.79
N MET A 118 8.23 2.92 -0.48
CA MET A 118 8.89 1.88 0.30
C MET A 118 8.11 0.57 0.33
N ALA A 119 6.78 0.62 0.45
CA ALA A 119 5.93 -0.57 0.38
C ALA A 119 6.04 -1.27 -0.98
N ILE A 120 5.96 -0.52 -2.09
CA ILE A 120 6.06 -1.07 -3.45
C ILE A 120 7.44 -1.70 -3.69
N ILE A 121 8.52 -1.04 -3.25
CA ILE A 121 9.88 -1.58 -3.36
C ILE A 121 9.98 -2.89 -2.57
N GLY A 122 9.52 -2.91 -1.32
CA GLY A 122 9.50 -4.12 -0.50
C GLY A 122 8.74 -5.27 -1.20
N ILE A 123 7.59 -4.96 -1.81
CA ILE A 123 6.79 -5.95 -2.54
C ILE A 123 7.56 -6.56 -3.69
N SER A 124 8.15 -5.71 -4.50
CA SER A 124 8.93 -6.13 -5.64
C SER A 124 10.20 -6.90 -5.23
N SER A 125 10.85 -6.55 -4.11
CA SER A 125 12.04 -7.26 -3.59
C SER A 125 11.73 -8.69 -3.16
N ILE A 126 10.63 -8.92 -2.42
CA ILE A 126 10.25 -10.27 -1.97
C ILE A 126 9.91 -11.18 -3.16
N HIS A 127 9.23 -10.63 -4.16
CA HIS A 127 8.99 -11.34 -5.41
C HIS A 127 10.30 -11.70 -6.12
N LEU A 128 11.29 -10.80 -6.18
CA LEU A 128 12.59 -11.11 -6.78
C LEU A 128 13.35 -12.18 -5.99
N LEU A 129 13.26 -12.17 -4.66
CA LEU A 129 13.88 -13.18 -3.83
C LEU A 129 13.29 -14.58 -4.10
N ARG A 130 11.97 -14.67 -4.32
CA ARG A 130 11.31 -15.92 -4.72
C ARG A 130 11.87 -16.42 -6.05
N THR A 131 11.89 -15.53 -7.04
CA THR A 131 12.41 -15.82 -8.38
C THR A 131 13.87 -16.25 -8.33
N PHE A 132 14.69 -15.62 -7.47
CA PHE A 132 16.10 -15.96 -7.28
C PHE A 132 16.28 -17.37 -6.70
N ILE A 133 15.49 -17.74 -5.70
CA ILE A 133 15.52 -19.09 -5.11
C ILE A 133 15.18 -20.16 -6.16
N GLU A 134 14.19 -19.89 -7.02
CA GLU A 134 13.74 -20.82 -8.06
C GLU A 134 14.58 -20.72 -9.35
N ALA A 135 15.53 -19.78 -9.45
CA ALA A 135 16.29 -19.49 -10.67
C ALA A 135 17.16 -20.66 -11.14
N GLY A 136 17.64 -21.51 -10.23
CA GLY A 136 18.42 -22.71 -10.56
C GLY A 136 17.65 -23.75 -11.40
N THR A 137 16.33 -23.62 -11.51
CA THR A 137 15.47 -24.52 -12.30
C THR A 137 15.16 -23.99 -13.70
N ILE A 138 15.62 -22.78 -14.05
CA ILE A 138 15.39 -22.16 -15.35
C ILE A 138 16.00 -23.00 -16.47
N GLY A 139 15.25 -23.19 -17.56
CA GLY A 139 15.66 -24.05 -18.69
C GLY A 139 15.26 -25.52 -18.54
N THR A 140 14.68 -25.93 -17.40
CA THR A 140 14.06 -27.25 -17.23
C THR A 140 12.58 -27.25 -17.64
N PRO A 141 11.98 -28.41 -17.99
CA PRO A 141 10.57 -28.49 -18.38
C PRO A 141 9.57 -28.00 -17.32
N ASN A 142 9.97 -28.01 -16.04
CA ASN A 142 9.14 -27.59 -14.90
C ASN A 142 9.50 -26.20 -14.37
N ALA A 143 10.28 -25.41 -15.12
CA ALA A 143 10.64 -24.07 -14.71
C ALA A 143 9.39 -23.19 -14.54
N ARG A 144 9.20 -22.62 -13.35
CA ARG A 144 8.13 -21.66 -13.06
C ARG A 144 8.40 -20.27 -13.60
N PHE A 145 9.68 -19.95 -13.81
CA PHE A 145 10.14 -18.65 -14.31
C PHE A 145 10.93 -18.83 -15.59
N THR A 146 10.86 -17.81 -16.45
CA THR A 146 11.65 -17.72 -17.68
C THR A 146 12.75 -16.67 -17.51
N GLU A 147 13.86 -16.82 -18.23
CA GLU A 147 14.95 -15.83 -18.21
C GLU A 147 14.44 -14.42 -18.53
N ALA A 148 13.58 -14.29 -19.54
CA ALA A 148 12.95 -13.02 -19.89
C ALA A 148 12.09 -12.47 -18.76
N GLY A 149 11.34 -13.33 -18.06
CA GLY A 149 10.55 -12.94 -16.89
C GLY A 149 11.42 -12.40 -15.75
N VAL A 150 12.49 -13.11 -15.39
CA VAL A 150 13.43 -12.68 -14.35
C VAL A 150 14.12 -11.36 -14.73
N MET A 151 14.51 -11.21 -16.00
CA MET A 151 15.13 -9.98 -16.51
C MET A 151 14.18 -8.79 -16.37
N TRP A 152 12.93 -8.90 -16.86
CA TRP A 152 11.96 -7.81 -16.76
C TRP A 152 11.59 -7.49 -15.32
N GLN A 153 11.46 -8.50 -14.47
CA GLN A 153 11.21 -8.31 -13.04
C GLN A 153 12.35 -7.52 -12.37
N THR A 154 13.60 -7.82 -12.73
CA THR A 154 14.79 -7.10 -12.22
C THR A 154 14.82 -5.65 -12.72
N ILE A 155 14.52 -5.43 -14.00
CA ILE A 155 14.45 -4.08 -14.60
C ILE A 155 13.37 -3.25 -13.91
N ILE A 156 12.16 -3.79 -13.74
CA ILE A 156 11.04 -3.09 -13.09
C ILE A 156 11.40 -2.74 -11.64
N HIS A 157 12.04 -3.66 -10.91
CA HIS A 157 12.49 -3.38 -9.54
C HIS A 157 13.49 -2.24 -9.48
N ALA A 158 14.49 -2.23 -10.38
CA ALA A 158 15.45 -1.14 -10.47
C ALA A 158 14.74 0.20 -10.77
N LEU A 159 13.72 0.21 -11.64
CA LEU A 159 12.91 1.40 -11.91
C LEU A 159 12.13 1.87 -10.68
N PHE A 160 11.62 0.97 -9.84
CA PHE A 160 10.98 1.35 -8.57
C PHE A 160 11.97 2.00 -7.60
N ILE A 161 13.17 1.45 -7.46
CA ILE A 161 14.24 2.04 -6.63
C ILE A 161 14.59 3.43 -7.14
N LEU A 162 14.82 3.58 -8.45
CA LEU A 162 15.12 4.88 -9.07
C LEU A 162 13.99 5.90 -8.84
N SER A 163 12.73 5.46 -8.93
CA SER A 163 11.57 6.31 -8.67
C SER A 163 11.52 6.78 -7.22
N ALA A 164 11.79 5.90 -6.24
CA ALA A 164 11.82 6.27 -4.83
C ALA A 164 12.98 7.22 -4.50
N LEU A 165 14.15 7.03 -5.11
CA LEU A 165 15.27 7.97 -4.99
C LEU A 165 14.89 9.36 -5.54
N GLY A 166 14.17 9.41 -6.68
CA GLY A 166 13.65 10.65 -7.22
C GLY A 166 12.69 11.36 -6.26
N ILE A 167 11.76 10.63 -5.63
CA ILE A 167 10.84 11.17 -4.62
C ILE A 167 11.62 11.73 -3.42
N ALA A 168 12.60 10.99 -2.90
CA ALA A 168 13.41 11.43 -1.77
C ALA A 168 14.25 12.68 -2.09
N LEU A 169 14.78 12.77 -3.32
CA LEU A 169 15.54 13.94 -3.76
C LEU A 169 14.66 15.19 -3.85
N VAL A 170 13.47 15.07 -4.45
CA VAL A 170 12.50 16.18 -4.54
C VAL A 170 12.05 16.63 -3.15
N ASP A 171 11.81 15.69 -2.23
CA ASP A 171 11.39 16.01 -0.87
C ASP A 171 12.49 16.76 -0.09
N LYS A 172 13.75 16.31 -0.23
CA LYS A 172 14.92 17.00 0.36
C LYS A 172 15.07 18.43 -0.17
N LEU A 173 14.86 18.66 -1.47
CA LEU A 173 14.93 19.97 -2.09
C LEU A 173 13.77 20.90 -1.67
N SER A 174 12.63 20.32 -1.29
CA SER A 174 11.42 21.06 -0.94
C SER A 174 11.34 21.46 0.54
N THR A 175 12.32 21.06 1.37
CA THR A 175 12.36 21.39 2.80
C THR A 175 13.08 22.74 3.01
N PRO A 176 12.42 23.81 3.51
CA PRO A 176 13.07 25.10 3.74
C PRO A 176 14.14 24.99 4.83
N ALA A 177 15.29 25.64 4.64
CA ALA A 177 16.32 25.71 5.66
C ALA A 177 15.76 26.36 6.95
N PRO A 178 16.09 25.86 8.15
CA PRO A 178 15.61 26.46 9.39
C PRO A 178 16.17 27.89 9.52
N HIS A 179 15.29 28.88 9.60
CA HIS A 179 15.66 30.24 9.96
C HIS A 179 16.25 30.22 11.37
N LYS A 180 17.57 30.45 11.48
CA LYS A 180 18.21 30.75 12.77
C LYS A 180 17.72 32.12 13.24
N HIS A 181 17.05 32.17 14.37
CA HIS A 181 16.89 33.36 15.20
C HIS A 181 18.06 33.47 16.18
#